data_AF-A0A445MSH3-F1
#
_entry.id   AF-A0A445MSH3-F1
#
_cell.length_a   1.000
_cell.length_b   1.000
_cell.length_c   1.000
_cell.angle_alpha   90.00
_cell.angle_beta   90.00
_cell.angle_gamma   90.00
#
_symmetry.space_group_name_H-M   'P 1'
#
loop_
_entity.id
_entity.type
_entity.pdbx_description
1 polymer ?
#
loop_
_entity_poly.entity_id
_entity_poly.type
_entity_poly.pdbx_seq_one_letter_code
_entity_poly.pdbx_strand_id
1 'polypeptide(L)'
;MEWETSFEAIQGHESDIERLQPFDLEIFDENYEHVYVRAIVSKSPEKLPEGKLLWMQDYKGKRESDPWRIDILERLAAPYDHV
;
A
#
# COMPACT_ATOMS: atom_id res chain seq x y z
N MET A 1 9.54 7.42 -7.16
CA MET A 1 9.11 7.12 -5.79
C MET A 1 8.26 5.87 -5.86
N GLU A 2 8.74 4.83 -5.20
CA GLU A 2 8.12 3.51 -5.10
C GLU A 2 7.79 3.29 -3.64
N TRP A 3 6.75 2.51 -3.38
CA TRP A 3 6.33 2.14 -2.04
C TRP A 3 6.36 0.64 -1.89
N GLU A 4 6.50 0.15 -0.67
CA GLU A 4 6.42 -1.27 -0.36
C GLU A 4 5.38 -1.53 0.73
N THR A 5 4.75 -2.69 0.70
CA THR A 5 3.90 -3.18 1.79
C THR A 5 3.85 -4.71 1.77
N SER A 6 3.30 -5.33 2.81
CA SER A 6 3.16 -6.78 2.90
C SER A 6 1.74 -7.24 2.55
N PHE A 7 1.59 -8.50 2.16
CA PHE A 7 0.24 -9.09 2.01
C PHE A 7 -0.55 -9.10 3.32
N GLU A 8 0.14 -9.14 4.46
CA GLU A 8 -0.47 -9.05 5.79
C GLU A 8 -1.11 -7.67 6.02
N ALA A 9 -0.43 -6.59 5.59
CA ALA A 9 -0.92 -5.22 5.76
C ALA A 9 -2.20 -4.90 4.96
N ILE A 10 -2.50 -5.68 3.91
CA ILE A 10 -3.71 -5.52 3.09
C ILE A 10 -4.76 -6.62 3.36
N GLN A 11 -4.47 -7.55 4.25
CA GLN A 11 -5.39 -8.64 4.58
C GLN A 11 -6.66 -8.06 5.21
N GLY A 12 -7.83 -8.44 4.69
CA GLY A 12 -9.13 -7.90 5.13
C GLY A 12 -9.60 -6.66 4.34
N HIS A 13 -8.79 -6.12 3.43
CA HIS A 13 -9.14 -5.02 2.54
C HIS A 13 -9.42 -5.46 1.11
N GLU A 14 -9.67 -6.76 0.87
CA GLU A 14 -9.85 -7.30 -0.48
C GLU A 14 -11.02 -6.64 -1.22
N SER A 15 -12.13 -6.38 -0.50
CA SER A 15 -13.29 -5.69 -1.07
C SER A 15 -12.99 -4.24 -1.44
N ASP A 16 -12.16 -3.55 -0.66
CA ASP A 16 -11.78 -2.17 -0.91
C ASP A 16 -10.88 -2.10 -2.15
N ILE A 17 -9.90 -3.00 -2.25
CA ILE A 17 -9.01 -3.15 -3.41
C ILE A 17 -9.81 -3.46 -4.68
N GLU A 18 -10.77 -4.39 -4.62
CA GLU A 18 -11.59 -4.77 -5.77
C GLU A 18 -12.45 -3.60 -6.29
N ARG A 19 -12.96 -2.77 -5.35
CA ARG A 19 -13.86 -1.64 -5.63
C ARG A 19 -13.14 -0.30 -5.77
N LEU A 20 -11.81 -0.29 -5.72
CA LEU A 20 -10.99 0.93 -5.69
C LEU A 20 -11.46 1.91 -4.61
N GLN A 21 -11.85 1.40 -3.45
CA GLN A 21 -12.21 2.23 -2.30
C GLN A 21 -10.94 2.60 -1.52
N PRO A 22 -10.87 3.82 -0.97
CA PRO A 22 -9.80 4.18 -0.06
C PRO A 22 -9.84 3.38 1.23
N PHE A 23 -8.69 2.94 1.71
CA PHE A 23 -8.52 2.35 3.04
C PHE A 23 -7.20 2.80 3.66
N ASP A 24 -7.07 2.58 4.97
CA ASP A 24 -5.89 2.96 5.73
C ASP A 24 -4.92 1.78 5.75
N LEU A 25 -3.66 2.01 5.40
CA LEU A 25 -2.62 0.97 5.43
C LEU A 25 -1.25 1.55 5.77
N GLU A 26 -0.37 0.67 6.24
CA GLU A 26 1.04 0.95 6.44
C GLU A 26 1.83 0.60 5.18
N ILE A 27 2.68 1.53 4.75
CA ILE A 27 3.63 1.35 3.64
C ILE A 27 5.03 1.78 4.06
N PHE A 28 6.02 1.36 3.29
CA PHE A 28 7.42 1.69 3.47
C PHE A 28 7.92 2.50 2.28
N ASP A 29 8.73 3.52 2.55
CA ASP A 29 9.47 4.23 1.53
C ASP A 29 10.78 3.50 1.16
N GLU A 30 11.57 4.10 0.26
CA GLU A 30 12.87 3.55 -0.17
C GLU A 30 13.94 3.47 0.95
N ASN A 31 13.73 4.18 2.06
CA ASN A 31 14.59 4.18 3.23
C ASN A 31 14.09 3.23 4.33
N TYR A 32 13.02 2.46 4.06
CA TYR A 32 12.31 1.62 5.03
C TYR A 32 11.67 2.43 6.18
N GLU A 33 11.36 3.70 5.97
CA GLU A 33 10.55 4.48 6.91
C GLU A 33 9.09 4.07 6.81
N HIS A 34 8.47 3.83 7.98
CA HIS A 34 7.06 3.47 8.09
C HIS A 34 6.20 4.71 7.85
N VAL A 35 5.25 4.61 6.93
CA VAL A 35 4.29 5.67 6.62
C VAL A 35 2.88 5.10 6.66
N TYR A 36 2.03 5.69 7.49
CA TYR A 36 0.61 5.36 7.53
C TYR A 36 -0.13 6.28 6.56
N VAL A 37 -0.94 5.69 5.67
CA VAL A 37 -1.64 6.45 4.64
C VAL A 37 -3.07 5.98 4.49
N ARG A 38 -3.94 6.89 4.04
CA ARG A 38 -5.17 6.52 3.36
C ARG A 38 -4.89 6.49 1.86
N ALA A 39 -5.12 5.37 1.22
CA ALA A 39 -4.79 5.19 -0.20
C ALA A 39 -5.80 4.29 -0.92
N ILE A 40 -5.79 4.40 -2.25
CA ILE A 40 -6.42 3.45 -3.15
C ILE A 40 -5.34 2.53 -3.70
N VAL A 41 -5.58 1.22 -3.67
CA VAL A 41 -4.63 0.21 -4.14
C VAL A 41 -5.28 -0.63 -5.24
N SER A 42 -4.51 -0.97 -6.28
CA SER A 42 -4.96 -1.81 -7.38
C SER A 42 -3.90 -2.83 -7.80
N LYS A 43 -4.31 -4.09 -7.89
CA LYS A 43 -3.54 -5.19 -8.54
C LYS A 43 -3.32 -4.96 -10.03
N SER A 44 -4.24 -4.22 -10.65
CA SER A 44 -4.33 -3.96 -12.09
C SER A 44 -3.83 -2.55 -12.39
N PRO A 45 -2.67 -2.37 -13.04
CA PRO A 45 -2.15 -1.05 -13.41
C PRO A 45 -3.12 -0.22 -14.25
N GLU A 46 -3.92 -0.86 -15.10
CA GLU A 46 -4.92 -0.24 -15.97
C GLU A 46 -6.07 0.42 -15.21
N LYS A 47 -6.35 -0.02 -13.98
CA LYS A 47 -7.39 0.58 -13.12
C LYS A 47 -6.90 1.81 -12.37
N LEU A 48 -5.58 1.99 -12.26
CA LEU A 48 -4.97 3.11 -11.55
C LEU A 48 -3.72 3.62 -12.32
N PRO A 49 -3.92 4.18 -13.53
CA PRO A 49 -2.82 4.48 -14.46
C PRO A 49 -1.85 5.54 -13.94
N GLU A 50 -2.33 6.49 -13.13
CA GLU A 50 -1.53 7.54 -12.51
C GLU A 50 -0.89 7.10 -11.17
N GLY A 51 -1.23 5.89 -10.70
CA GLY A 51 -0.77 5.34 -9.44
C GLY A 51 0.74 5.10 -9.43
N LYS A 52 1.35 5.32 -8.27
CA LYS A 52 2.75 4.97 -8.01
C LYS A 52 2.90 3.47 -7.86
N LEU A 53 4.13 2.97 -7.99
CA LEU A 53 4.43 1.55 -7.83
C LEU A 53 4.32 1.17 -6.36
N LEU A 54 3.63 0.06 -6.10
CA LEU A 54 3.53 -0.59 -4.80
C LEU A 54 4.07 -2.01 -4.91
N TRP A 55 5.21 -2.27 -4.29
CA TRP A 55 5.79 -3.60 -4.21
C TRP A 55 5.17 -4.39 -3.07
N MET A 56 4.53 -5.50 -3.41
CA MET A 56 3.99 -6.43 -2.43
C MET A 56 5.08 -7.40 -1.98
N GLN A 57 5.27 -7.52 -0.67
CA GLN A 57 6.17 -8.50 -0.07
C GLN A 57 5.40 -9.70 0.45
N ASP A 58 5.93 -10.89 0.20
CA ASP A 58 5.46 -12.13 0.82
C ASP A 58 5.91 -12.24 2.29
N TYR A 59 5.48 -13.30 2.97
CA TYR A 59 5.84 -13.59 4.37
C TYR A 59 7.35 -13.84 4.60
N LYS A 60 8.15 -13.94 3.54
CA LYS A 60 9.61 -14.07 3.59
C LYS A 60 10.32 -12.75 3.25
N GLY A 61 9.58 -11.65 3.07
CA GLY A 61 10.11 -10.35 2.67
C GLY A 61 10.51 -10.29 1.19
N LYS A 62 10.09 -11.25 0.37
CA LYS A 62 10.40 -11.26 -1.07
C LYS A 62 9.34 -10.47 -1.82
N ARG A 63 9.79 -9.54 -2.67
CA ARG A 63 8.90 -8.81 -3.59
C ARG A 63 8.27 -9.76 -4.61
N GLU A 64 6.99 -9.54 -4.88
CA GLU A 64 6.28 -10.09 -6.02
C GLU A 64 6.93 -9.64 -7.34
N SER A 65 6.69 -10.42 -8.39
CA SER A 65 7.30 -10.15 -9.71
C SER A 65 6.67 -8.93 -10.38
N ASP A 66 5.38 -8.71 -10.15
CA ASP A 66 4.61 -7.60 -10.73
C ASP A 66 4.16 -6.63 -9.63
N PRO A 67 4.60 -5.35 -9.67
CA PRO A 67 4.18 -4.36 -8.71
C PRO A 67 2.72 -3.97 -8.93
N TRP A 68 2.04 -3.70 -7.84
CA TRP A 68 0.70 -3.12 -7.84
C TRP A 68 0.79 -1.60 -8.01
N ARG A 69 -0.36 -0.94 -8.03
CA ARG A 69 -0.46 0.52 -8.03
C ARG A 69 -1.08 1.04 -6.75
N ILE A 70 -0.56 2.17 -6.29
CA ILE A 70 -1.08 2.91 -5.14
C ILE A 70 -1.26 4.39 -5.49
N ASP A 71 -2.37 4.96 -5.06
CA ASP A 71 -2.62 6.40 -5.06
C ASP A 71 -2.87 6.87 -3.63
N ILE A 72 -1.94 7.67 -3.11
CA ILE A 72 -1.95 8.13 -1.72
C ILE A 72 -2.81 9.39 -1.65
N LEU A 73 -3.90 9.31 -0.92
CA LEU A 73 -4.83 10.43 -0.73
C LEU A 73 -4.42 11.30 0.46
N GLU A 74 -3.98 10.67 1.55
CA GLU A 74 -3.64 11.36 2.80
C GLU A 74 -2.55 10.59 3.57
N ARG A 75 -1.63 11.33 4.22
CA ARG A 75 -0.72 10.77 5.21
C ARG A 75 -1.34 10.90 6.59
N LEU A 76 -1.41 9.80 7.32
CA LEU A 76 -2.01 9.70 8.64
C LEU A 76 -0.92 9.80 9.72
N ALA A 77 -1.30 10.18 10.94
CA ALA A 77 -0.45 10.01 12.10
C ALA A 77 -0.27 8.52 12.40
N ALA A 78 0.89 8.14 12.94
CA ALA A 78 1.11 6.76 13.35
C ALA A 78 0.08 6.35 14.42
N PRO A 79 -0.55 5.17 14.31
CA PRO A 79 -1.59 4.73 15.25
C PRO A 79 -1.08 4.54 16.69
N TYR A 80 0.23 4.56 16.92
CA TYR A 80 0.86 4.35 18.22
C TYR A 80 1.51 5.61 18.84
N ASP A 81 1.37 6.79 18.21
CA ASP A 81 1.97 8.06 18.72
C ASP A 81 1.18 8.71 19.89
N HIS A 82 0.40 7.92 20.63
CA HIS A 82 -0.18 8.34 21.90
C HIS A 82 0.71 7.88 23.05
N VAL A 83 1.84 8.57 23.26
CA VAL A 83 2.63 8.46 24.51
C VAL A 83 2.97 9.84 25.04
#